data_AF-A0A0K0D9X9-F1
#
_entry.id   AF-A0A0K0D9X9-F1
#
_cell.length_a   1.000
_cell.length_b   1.000
_cell.length_c   1.000
_cell.angle_alpha   90.00
_cell.angle_beta   90.00
_cell.angle_gamma   90.00
#
_symmetry.space_group_name_H-M   'P 1'
#
loop_
_entity.id
_entity.type
_entity.pdbx_description
1 polymer ?
#
loop_
_entity_poly.entity_id
_entity_poly.type
_entity_poly.pdbx_seq_one_letter_code
_entity_poly.pdbx_strand_id
1 'polypeptide(L)'
;MKTVIFFSVLGKSLLPFTSCRSLLSHSATIVINMHLPTNRRSEWTLLFSSVLHGSSFSQMATRINGEGPCIVIVMSSNGKTFGCFASAGFFMGPRFHGDATSFLFEVQPQIRIFSATGLAKNYAYLNVQQSSMPNGLGIGGYESTWPFFIYEEYTTGITLANICSFEKCHLSGSDSFVISAIEVWRVGEKPHSSIENEPTRNEKSIIDKDPQARALLEISGRTMHSEAYREPAALLES
;
A
#
# COMPACT_ATOMS: atom_id res chain seq x y z
N MET A 1 -32.64 -2.61 41.41
CA MET A 1 -32.97 -2.93 40.01
C MET A 1 -31.67 -2.96 39.22
N LYS A 2 -31.31 -4.10 38.63
CA LYS A 2 -30.05 -4.30 37.91
C LYS A 2 -30.11 -3.58 36.56
N THR A 3 -29.14 -2.73 36.27
CA THR A 3 -28.91 -2.13 34.95
C THR A 3 -28.55 -3.24 33.97
N VAL A 4 -29.45 -3.48 33.01
CA VAL A 4 -29.19 -4.38 31.87
C VAL A 4 -28.36 -3.58 30.86
N ILE A 5 -27.07 -3.89 30.76
CA ILE A 5 -26.23 -3.43 29.65
C ILE A 5 -26.62 -4.28 28.44
N PHE A 6 -27.33 -3.67 27.49
CA PHE A 6 -27.50 -4.25 26.17
C PHE A 6 -26.14 -4.19 25.45
N PHE A 7 -25.44 -5.33 25.37
CA PHE A 7 -24.42 -5.53 24.36
C PHE A 7 -25.14 -5.58 23.00
N SER A 8 -25.11 -4.48 22.26
CA SER A 8 -25.49 -4.50 20.86
C SER A 8 -24.42 -5.27 20.09
N VAL A 9 -24.77 -6.49 19.67
CA VAL A 9 -24.12 -7.17 18.56
C VAL A 9 -24.56 -6.45 17.28
N LEU A 10 -24.12 -5.20 17.11
CA LEU A 10 -24.30 -4.46 15.86
C LEU A 10 -23.07 -4.75 15.00
N GLY A 11 -23.31 -5.24 13.79
CA GLY A 11 -22.28 -5.65 12.84
C GLY A 11 -21.18 -4.62 12.65
N LYS A 12 -19.97 -5.11 12.36
CA LYS A 12 -18.78 -4.31 12.02
C LYS A 12 -19.19 -3.11 11.15
N SER A 13 -18.79 -1.91 11.56
CA SER A 13 -19.05 -0.67 10.81
C SER A 13 -18.78 -0.89 9.32
N LEU A 14 -19.78 -0.61 8.47
CA LEU A 14 -19.64 -0.66 7.01
C LEU A 14 -18.72 0.46 6.48
N LEU A 15 -18.44 1.45 7.32
CA LEU A 15 -17.56 2.55 7.01
C LEU A 15 -16.20 2.30 7.66
N PRO A 16 -15.10 2.33 6.87
CA PRO A 16 -13.78 2.43 7.47
C PRO A 16 -13.74 3.71 8.32
N PHE A 17 -13.29 3.60 9.56
CA PHE A 17 -13.08 4.76 10.43
C PHE A 17 -12.00 5.66 9.81
N THR A 18 -12.39 6.71 9.10
CA THR A 18 -11.46 7.74 8.63
C THR A 18 -11.31 8.79 9.73
N SER A 19 -10.30 8.65 10.57
CA SER A 19 -9.98 9.65 11.62
C SER A 19 -9.55 11.01 11.02
N CYS A 20 -9.21 11.05 9.73
CA CYS A 20 -8.78 12.24 8.99
C CYS A 20 -9.76 12.59 7.86
N ARG A 21 -9.86 13.88 7.51
CA ARG A 21 -10.59 14.33 6.31
C ARG A 21 -9.96 13.69 5.07
N SER A 22 -10.65 12.72 4.47
CA SER A 22 -10.23 12.06 3.23
C SER A 22 -10.60 12.90 2.00
N LEU A 23 -9.88 12.67 0.90
CA LEU A 23 -10.25 13.16 -0.43
C LEU A 23 -11.56 12.55 -0.95
N LEU A 24 -11.98 11.39 -0.44
CA LEU A 24 -13.24 10.77 -0.81
C LEU A 24 -14.42 11.33 0.00
N SER A 25 -15.54 11.56 -0.69
CA SER A 25 -16.82 11.80 -0.04
C SER A 25 -17.35 10.51 0.60
N HIS A 26 -18.20 10.63 1.62
CA HIS A 26 -18.81 9.49 2.30
C HIS A 26 -19.54 8.53 1.34
N SER A 27 -20.24 9.08 0.34
CA SER A 27 -20.92 8.27 -0.69
C SER A 27 -19.94 7.51 -1.57
N ALA A 28 -18.84 8.15 -1.99
CA ALA A 28 -17.78 7.49 -2.76
C ALA A 28 -17.12 6.37 -1.97
N THR A 29 -16.81 6.59 -0.68
CA THR A 29 -16.25 5.57 0.20
C THR A 29 -17.16 4.35 0.29
N ILE A 30 -18.48 4.52 0.45
CA ILE A 30 -19.44 3.41 0.49
C ILE A 30 -19.42 2.63 -0.83
N VAL A 31 -19.56 3.32 -1.97
CA VAL A 31 -19.62 2.67 -3.28
C VAL A 31 -18.34 1.90 -3.57
N ILE A 32 -17.17 2.50 -3.32
CA ILE A 32 -15.87 1.86 -3.50
C ILE A 32 -15.73 0.66 -2.54
N ASN A 33 -16.08 0.81 -1.26
CA ASN A 33 -16.00 -0.28 -0.28
C ASN A 33 -16.87 -1.48 -0.68
N MET A 34 -18.04 -1.25 -1.28
CA MET A 34 -18.92 -2.31 -1.77
C MET A 34 -18.36 -3.05 -2.99
N HIS A 35 -17.47 -2.44 -3.76
CA HIS A 35 -16.78 -3.08 -4.89
C HIS A 35 -15.51 -3.83 -4.47
N LEU A 36 -14.99 -3.59 -3.26
CA LEU A 36 -13.88 -4.38 -2.74
C LEU A 36 -14.30 -5.84 -2.49
N PRO A 37 -13.38 -6.81 -2.58
CA PRO A 37 -13.60 -8.18 -2.09
C PRO A 37 -14.07 -8.19 -0.64
N THR A 38 -15.00 -9.09 -0.29
CA THR A 38 -15.68 -9.11 1.02
C THR A 38 -14.71 -9.13 2.21
N ASN A 39 -13.59 -9.84 2.08
CA ASN A 39 -12.54 -9.94 3.11
C ASN A 39 -11.70 -8.66 3.28
N ARG A 40 -11.90 -7.64 2.43
CA ARG A 40 -11.13 -6.39 2.41
C ARG A 40 -11.95 -5.15 2.80
N ARG A 41 -13.22 -5.33 3.21
CA ARG A 41 -14.16 -4.22 3.46
C ARG A 41 -14.14 -3.63 4.88
N SER A 42 -13.48 -4.32 5.82
CA SER A 42 -13.65 -4.03 7.25
C SER A 42 -12.72 -2.97 7.82
N GLU A 43 -11.57 -2.72 7.18
CA GLU A 43 -10.57 -1.80 7.71
C GLU A 43 -9.85 -1.10 6.56
N TRP A 44 -9.80 0.23 6.63
CA TRP A 44 -8.91 1.02 5.78
C TRP A 44 -7.87 1.69 6.65
N THR A 45 -6.61 1.61 6.25
CA THR A 45 -5.49 2.21 6.96
C THR A 45 -4.81 3.22 6.04
N LEU A 46 -4.71 4.48 6.47
CA LEU A 46 -4.02 5.51 5.70
C LEU A 46 -2.51 5.22 5.66
N LEU A 47 -1.97 4.93 4.49
CA LEU A 47 -0.54 4.72 4.29
C LEU A 47 0.16 6.05 3.96
N PHE A 48 -0.47 6.84 3.11
CA PHE A 48 0.09 8.09 2.60
C PHE A 48 -1.01 9.12 2.33
N SER A 49 -0.68 10.38 2.57
CA SER A 49 -1.51 11.56 2.27
C SER A 49 -0.56 12.70 2.01
N SER A 50 -0.69 13.35 0.86
CA SER A 50 0.17 14.48 0.48
C SER A 50 0.03 15.66 1.44
N VAL A 51 -1.14 15.82 2.06
CA VAL A 51 -1.43 16.87 3.05
C VAL A 51 -0.68 16.62 4.36
N LEU A 52 -0.57 15.36 4.78
CA LEU A 52 0.05 14.99 6.07
C LEU A 52 1.54 14.71 5.96
N HIS A 53 1.99 14.12 4.85
CA HIS A 53 3.34 13.59 4.70
C HIS A 53 4.22 14.44 3.77
N GLY A 54 3.60 15.31 2.96
CA GLY A 54 4.26 16.11 1.93
C GLY A 54 4.13 15.51 0.53
N SER A 55 4.63 16.25 -0.47
CA SER A 55 4.46 15.92 -1.89
C SER A 55 5.74 15.30 -2.47
N SER A 56 6.08 14.08 -2.03
CA SER A 56 7.26 13.33 -2.51
C SER A 56 6.88 11.94 -3.00
N PHE A 57 7.19 11.64 -4.27
CA PHE A 57 6.96 10.31 -4.83
C PHE A 57 7.76 9.24 -4.09
N SER A 58 9.04 9.50 -3.80
CA SER A 58 9.90 8.55 -3.08
C SER A 58 9.31 8.20 -1.71
N GLN A 59 8.85 9.20 -0.95
CA GLN A 59 8.23 8.97 0.36
C GLN A 59 6.91 8.17 0.24
N MET A 60 6.08 8.48 -0.76
CA MET A 60 4.85 7.72 -1.05
C MET A 60 5.20 6.28 -1.41
N ALA A 61 6.11 6.06 -2.35
CA ALA A 61 6.53 4.75 -2.82
C ALA A 61 7.06 3.88 -1.68
N THR A 62 7.90 4.43 -0.80
CA THR A 62 8.41 3.71 0.38
C THR A 62 7.29 3.30 1.33
N ARG A 63 6.28 4.14 1.54
CA ARG A 63 5.17 3.87 2.48
C ARG A 63 4.17 2.83 1.97
N ILE A 64 4.06 2.65 0.67
CA ILE A 64 3.07 1.73 0.07
C ILE A 64 3.69 0.40 -0.37
N ASN A 65 5.02 0.34 -0.46
CA ASN A 65 5.76 -0.82 -0.93
C ASN A 65 5.52 -2.04 -0.03
N GLY A 66 4.84 -3.06 -0.55
CA GLY A 66 4.58 -4.31 0.18
C GLY A 66 3.51 -4.21 1.26
N GLU A 67 2.73 -3.13 1.33
CA GLU A 67 1.66 -2.98 2.32
C GLU A 67 0.38 -3.78 1.99
N GLY A 68 0.34 -4.41 0.81
CA GLY A 68 -0.80 -5.21 0.35
C GLY A 68 -1.87 -4.39 -0.37
N PRO A 69 -3.09 -4.94 -0.51
CA PRO A 69 -4.15 -4.33 -1.31
C PRO A 69 -4.43 -2.90 -0.89
N CYS A 70 -4.43 -1.97 -1.84
CA CYS A 70 -4.61 -0.55 -1.52
C CYS A 70 -5.38 0.21 -2.60
N ILE A 71 -5.97 1.31 -2.16
CA ILE A 71 -6.68 2.29 -2.97
C ILE A 71 -5.81 3.53 -3.08
N VAL A 72 -5.55 3.96 -4.30
CA VAL A 72 -4.89 5.23 -4.62
C VAL A 72 -5.96 6.21 -5.04
N ILE A 73 -5.99 7.39 -4.43
CA ILE A 73 -6.92 8.47 -4.73
C ILE A 73 -6.11 9.68 -5.15
N VAL A 74 -6.48 10.28 -6.27
CA VAL A 74 -5.91 11.50 -6.80
C VAL A 74 -7.00 12.55 -6.89
N MET A 75 -6.71 13.74 -6.35
CA MET A 75 -7.43 14.96 -6.68
C MET A 75 -6.58 15.77 -7.65
N SER A 76 -7.11 16.04 -8.84
CA SER A 76 -6.44 16.88 -9.83
C SER A 76 -6.71 18.37 -9.61
N SER A 77 -5.85 19.23 -10.17
CA SER A 77 -5.98 20.69 -10.06
C SER A 77 -7.26 21.26 -10.65
N ASN A 78 -7.92 20.54 -11.56
CA ASN A 78 -9.23 20.88 -12.12
C ASN A 78 -10.43 20.39 -11.27
N GLY A 79 -10.17 19.93 -10.04
CA GLY A 79 -11.20 19.53 -9.08
C GLY A 79 -11.80 18.14 -9.31
N LYS A 80 -11.24 17.33 -10.21
CA LYS A 80 -11.68 15.93 -10.37
C LYS A 80 -11.02 15.03 -9.35
N THR A 81 -11.75 14.03 -8.89
CA THR A 81 -11.27 13.01 -7.97
C THR A 81 -11.47 11.64 -8.60
N PHE A 82 -10.39 10.87 -8.70
CA PHE A 82 -10.37 9.55 -9.34
C PHE A 82 -9.20 8.73 -8.80
N GLY A 83 -9.10 7.47 -9.21
CA GLY A 83 -8.05 6.61 -8.69
C GLY A 83 -8.18 5.16 -9.11
N CYS A 84 -7.51 4.30 -8.36
CA CYS A 84 -7.50 2.86 -8.60
C CYS A 84 -7.50 2.07 -7.30
N PHE A 85 -7.99 0.84 -7.40
CA PHE A 85 -7.76 -0.22 -6.43
C PHE A 85 -6.78 -1.24 -7.01
N ALA A 86 -5.67 -1.46 -6.32
CA ALA A 86 -4.65 -2.45 -6.66
C ALA A 86 -4.82 -3.69 -5.77
N SER A 87 -5.20 -4.82 -6.37
CA SER A 87 -5.61 -6.01 -5.60
C SER A 87 -4.50 -6.75 -4.86
N ALA A 88 -3.23 -6.52 -5.21
CA ALA A 88 -2.07 -7.00 -4.45
C ALA A 88 -1.27 -5.85 -3.80
N GLY A 89 -1.67 -4.60 -4.03
CA GLY A 89 -0.85 -3.44 -3.70
C GLY A 89 0.27 -3.18 -4.69
N PHE A 90 1.26 -2.42 -4.24
CA PHE A 90 2.41 -2.02 -5.03
C PHE A 90 3.70 -2.60 -4.44
N PHE A 91 4.59 -3.03 -5.33
CA PHE A 91 5.93 -3.48 -4.98
C PHE A 91 6.90 -2.75 -5.89
N MET A 92 7.94 -2.18 -5.31
CA MET A 92 9.00 -1.53 -6.09
C MET A 92 9.68 -2.56 -7.00
N GLY A 93 9.73 -2.24 -8.28
CA GLY A 93 10.45 -3.00 -9.28
C GLY A 93 9.70 -3.09 -10.61
N PRO A 94 10.31 -3.72 -11.62
CA PRO A 94 9.76 -3.72 -12.98
C PRO A 94 8.57 -4.67 -13.19
N ARG A 95 8.12 -5.37 -12.14
CA ARG A 95 7.10 -6.43 -12.25
C ARG A 95 5.71 -5.87 -11.96
N PHE A 96 4.72 -6.41 -12.67
CA PHE A 96 3.31 -6.14 -12.39
C PHE A 96 2.79 -7.12 -11.33
N HIS A 97 1.91 -6.62 -10.46
CA HIS A 97 1.33 -7.37 -9.34
C HIS A 97 -0.19 -7.23 -9.31
N GLY A 98 -0.89 -8.27 -8.84
CA GLY A 98 -2.35 -8.26 -8.70
C GLY A 98 -3.07 -9.12 -9.72
N ASP A 99 -4.38 -8.93 -9.76
CA ASP A 99 -5.34 -9.72 -10.52
C ASP A 99 -6.53 -8.87 -11.01
N ALA A 100 -7.46 -9.51 -11.71
CA ALA A 100 -8.65 -8.91 -12.30
C ALA A 100 -9.67 -8.37 -11.29
N THR A 101 -9.42 -8.50 -9.97
CA THR A 101 -10.25 -7.82 -8.95
C THR A 101 -9.83 -6.36 -8.76
N SER A 102 -8.73 -5.94 -9.38
CA SER A 102 -8.35 -4.54 -9.48
C SER A 102 -9.37 -3.76 -10.32
N PHE A 103 -9.57 -2.48 -10.00
CA PHE A 103 -10.48 -1.60 -10.74
C PHE A 103 -10.01 -0.16 -10.71
N LEU A 104 -10.46 0.63 -11.68
CA LEU A 104 -10.34 2.09 -11.66
C LEU A 104 -11.65 2.69 -11.17
N PHE A 105 -11.59 3.92 -10.68
CA PHE A 105 -12.79 4.66 -10.32
C PHE A 105 -12.63 6.15 -10.55
N GLU A 106 -13.75 6.81 -10.75
CA GLU A 106 -13.88 8.26 -10.66
C GLU A 106 -15.02 8.60 -9.70
N VAL A 107 -14.94 9.78 -9.09
CA VAL A 107 -15.91 10.28 -8.10
C VAL A 107 -16.60 11.55 -8.59
N GLN A 108 -15.86 12.42 -9.27
CA GLN A 108 -16.35 13.68 -9.81
C GLN A 108 -16.20 13.65 -11.35
N PRO A 109 -17.25 13.95 -12.13
CA PRO A 109 -18.56 14.48 -11.71
C PRO A 109 -19.57 13.42 -11.21
N GLN A 110 -19.33 12.14 -11.48
CA GLN A 110 -20.20 11.04 -11.04
C GLN A 110 -19.32 9.89 -10.53
N ILE A 111 -19.84 9.14 -9.55
CA ILE A 111 -19.15 7.96 -9.05
C ILE A 111 -19.31 6.83 -10.08
N ARG A 112 -18.19 6.39 -10.67
CA ARG A 112 -18.15 5.25 -11.62
C ARG A 112 -17.00 4.33 -11.27
N ILE A 113 -17.23 3.03 -11.43
CA ILE A 113 -16.22 1.97 -11.26
C ILE A 113 -15.99 1.36 -12.63
N PHE A 114 -14.72 1.10 -12.95
CA PHE A 114 -14.30 0.49 -14.20
C PHE A 114 -13.51 -0.78 -13.90
N SER A 115 -14.12 -1.93 -14.17
CA SER A 115 -13.56 -3.23 -13.83
C SER A 115 -12.42 -3.61 -14.77
N ALA A 116 -11.50 -4.46 -14.31
CA ALA A 116 -10.55 -5.09 -15.20
C ALA A 116 -11.28 -5.99 -16.21
N THR A 117 -10.84 -5.99 -17.47
CA THR A 117 -11.41 -6.87 -18.51
C THR A 117 -10.91 -8.31 -18.41
N GLY A 118 -9.80 -8.53 -17.69
CA GLY A 118 -9.10 -9.80 -17.61
C GLY A 118 -8.26 -10.16 -18.86
N LEU A 119 -8.24 -9.31 -19.89
CA LEU A 119 -7.48 -9.55 -21.13
C LEU A 119 -5.96 -9.40 -20.93
N ALA A 120 -5.56 -8.51 -20.03
CA ALA A 120 -4.16 -8.27 -19.67
C ALA A 120 -3.88 -8.66 -18.21
N LYS A 121 -2.63 -8.97 -17.90
CA LYS A 121 -2.17 -9.26 -16.53
C LYS A 121 -1.35 -8.12 -15.91
N ASN A 122 -1.32 -6.97 -16.57
CA ASN A 122 -0.55 -5.80 -16.17
C ASN A 122 -1.39 -4.97 -15.19
N TYR A 123 -1.54 -5.45 -13.96
CA TYR A 123 -2.31 -4.74 -12.94
C TYR A 123 -1.46 -3.66 -12.29
N ALA A 124 -1.05 -3.78 -11.04
CA ALA A 124 -0.33 -2.74 -10.31
C ALA A 124 1.16 -2.69 -10.68
N TYR A 125 1.68 -1.49 -10.88
CA TYR A 125 3.07 -1.22 -11.23
C TYR A 125 3.61 -0.07 -10.36
N LEU A 126 4.80 -0.25 -9.79
CA LEU A 126 5.51 0.79 -9.05
C LEU A 126 7.00 0.67 -9.32
N ASN A 127 7.59 1.74 -9.84
CA ASN A 127 9.01 1.75 -10.15
C ASN A 127 9.63 3.12 -9.90
N VAL A 128 10.90 3.13 -9.50
CA VAL A 128 11.64 4.31 -9.03
C VAL A 128 13.06 4.25 -9.57
N GLN A 129 13.57 5.36 -10.10
CA GLN A 129 14.98 5.53 -10.49
C GLN A 129 15.55 4.44 -11.43
N GLN A 130 14.74 3.91 -12.35
CA GLN A 130 15.18 2.98 -13.39
C GLN A 130 15.48 3.70 -14.71
N SER A 131 16.49 3.22 -15.44
CA SER A 131 16.90 3.83 -16.72
C SER A 131 16.10 3.36 -17.94
N SER A 132 15.57 2.14 -17.91
CA SER A 132 14.94 1.49 -19.09
C SER A 132 13.42 1.38 -19.02
N MET A 133 12.84 1.57 -17.84
CA MET A 133 11.42 1.36 -17.59
C MET A 133 10.79 2.63 -17.03
N PRO A 134 9.48 2.88 -17.26
CA PRO A 134 8.81 4.06 -16.75
C PRO A 134 8.92 4.15 -15.22
N ASN A 135 9.29 5.30 -14.69
CA ASN A 135 9.30 5.53 -13.25
C ASN A 135 8.01 6.23 -12.82
N GLY A 136 7.38 5.68 -11.80
CA GLY A 136 6.05 6.09 -11.39
C GLY A 136 5.22 4.94 -10.84
N LEU A 137 3.95 5.25 -10.63
CA LEU A 137 2.93 4.33 -10.12
C LEU A 137 1.81 4.27 -11.15
N GLY A 138 1.41 3.08 -11.56
CA GLY A 138 0.27 2.95 -12.46
C GLY A 138 -0.43 1.61 -12.36
N ILE A 139 -1.53 1.51 -13.09
CA ILE A 139 -2.26 0.26 -13.22
C ILE A 139 -2.71 0.07 -14.67
N GLY A 140 -2.68 -1.16 -15.18
CA GLY A 140 -3.29 -1.49 -16.48
C GLY A 140 -2.47 -1.14 -17.71
N GLY A 141 -1.30 -0.52 -17.56
CA GLY A 141 -0.56 -0.02 -18.70
C GLY A 141 0.52 -0.95 -19.22
N TYR A 142 1.13 -0.50 -20.31
CA TYR A 142 2.26 -1.12 -20.97
C TYR A 142 3.07 -0.01 -21.66
N GLU A 143 4.38 0.01 -21.45
CA GLU A 143 5.30 1.03 -21.97
C GLU A 143 4.85 2.48 -21.67
N SER A 144 4.40 3.23 -22.67
CA SER A 144 3.93 4.63 -22.55
C SER A 144 2.42 4.75 -22.45
N THR A 145 1.69 3.63 -22.48
CA THR A 145 0.23 3.60 -22.61
C THR A 145 -0.40 3.13 -21.31
N TRP A 146 -1.06 4.03 -20.58
CA TRP A 146 -1.62 3.74 -19.26
C TRP A 146 -3.02 4.31 -19.08
N PRO A 147 -4.00 3.51 -18.61
CA PRO A 147 -5.31 4.04 -18.24
C PRO A 147 -5.24 4.90 -16.97
N PHE A 148 -4.24 4.66 -16.12
CA PHE A 148 -3.89 5.49 -14.97
C PHE A 148 -2.40 5.34 -14.64
N PHE A 149 -1.66 6.44 -14.64
CA PHE A 149 -0.26 6.50 -14.22
C PHE A 149 0.08 7.85 -13.60
N ILE A 150 0.85 7.82 -12.53
CA ILE A 150 1.44 8.98 -11.84
C ILE A 150 2.95 8.90 -12.05
N TYR A 151 3.55 9.97 -12.57
CA TYR A 151 4.99 10.00 -12.79
C TYR A 151 5.78 10.20 -11.49
N GLU A 152 7.06 9.78 -11.50
CA GLU A 152 7.99 9.95 -10.37
C GLU A 152 8.19 11.43 -9.98
N GLU A 153 8.03 12.39 -10.90
CA GLU A 153 8.15 13.82 -10.58
C GLU A 153 6.98 14.34 -9.71
N TYR A 154 5.99 13.49 -9.40
CA TYR A 154 4.89 13.76 -8.47
C TYR A 154 3.99 14.95 -8.85
N THR A 155 4.18 15.53 -10.03
CA THR A 155 3.48 16.75 -10.46
C THR A 155 2.34 16.43 -11.42
N THR A 156 2.55 15.44 -12.29
CA THR A 156 1.64 15.09 -13.37
C THR A 156 1.39 13.59 -13.44
N GLY A 157 0.36 13.23 -14.18
CA GLY A 157 0.08 11.85 -14.57
C GLY A 157 -0.71 11.79 -15.87
N ILE A 158 -0.99 10.57 -16.32
CA ILE A 158 -1.76 10.28 -17.54
C ILE A 158 -2.95 9.36 -17.24
N THR A 159 -4.02 9.59 -18.00
CA THR A 159 -5.24 8.76 -17.98
C THR A 159 -5.71 8.55 -19.40
N LEU A 160 -5.11 7.62 -20.13
CA LEU A 160 -5.46 7.37 -21.53
C LEU A 160 -6.73 6.54 -21.63
N ALA A 161 -7.64 6.97 -22.51
CA ALA A 161 -8.82 6.20 -22.82
C ALA A 161 -8.50 5.00 -23.74
N ASN A 162 -9.37 3.99 -23.73
CA ASN A 162 -9.34 2.82 -24.63
C ASN A 162 -8.19 1.83 -24.43
N ILE A 163 -7.69 1.66 -23.21
CA ILE A 163 -6.71 0.61 -22.92
C ILE A 163 -7.44 -0.67 -22.53
N CYS A 164 -7.17 -1.77 -23.24
CA CYS A 164 -7.93 -3.03 -23.09
C CYS A 164 -7.85 -3.68 -21.70
N SER A 165 -6.95 -3.25 -20.82
CA SER A 165 -6.80 -3.82 -19.47
C SER A 165 -7.98 -3.55 -18.54
N PHE A 166 -8.71 -2.45 -18.76
CA PHE A 166 -9.87 -2.03 -17.98
C PHE A 166 -11.02 -1.62 -18.89
N GLU A 167 -12.23 -1.55 -18.34
CA GLU A 167 -13.36 -0.93 -19.02
C GLU A 167 -12.99 0.49 -19.47
N LYS A 168 -13.52 0.90 -20.63
CA LYS A 168 -13.21 2.19 -21.24
C LYS A 168 -13.55 3.32 -20.28
N CYS A 169 -12.53 4.04 -19.86
CA CYS A 169 -12.64 5.16 -18.92
C CYS A 169 -11.78 6.33 -19.38
N HIS A 170 -12.13 7.53 -18.90
CA HIS A 170 -11.32 8.74 -19.08
C HIS A 170 -11.35 9.52 -17.76
N LEU A 171 -10.58 9.04 -16.79
CA LEU A 171 -10.73 9.38 -15.37
C LEU A 171 -10.59 10.89 -15.10
N SER A 172 -9.61 11.54 -15.73
CA SER A 172 -9.40 12.99 -15.60
C SER A 172 -10.19 13.80 -16.64
N GLY A 173 -10.93 13.14 -17.55
CA GLY A 173 -11.54 13.73 -18.76
C GLY A 173 -10.55 14.43 -19.70
N SER A 174 -9.26 14.16 -19.53
CA SER A 174 -8.14 14.56 -20.37
C SER A 174 -7.15 13.38 -20.40
N ASP A 175 -6.24 13.36 -21.35
CA ASP A 175 -5.21 12.32 -21.44
C ASP A 175 -4.11 12.52 -20.38
N SER A 176 -4.04 13.71 -19.80
CA SER A 176 -3.12 14.07 -18.72
C SER A 176 -3.78 14.92 -17.63
N PHE A 177 -3.20 14.88 -16.43
CA PHE A 177 -3.66 15.64 -15.27
C PHE A 177 -2.50 16.18 -14.45
N VAL A 178 -2.75 17.28 -13.73
CA VAL A 178 -1.85 17.85 -12.73
C VAL A 178 -2.37 17.48 -11.35
N ILE A 179 -1.50 16.96 -10.50
CA ILE A 179 -1.83 16.47 -9.17
C ILE A 179 -1.99 17.65 -8.21
N SER A 180 -3.11 17.70 -7.50
CA SER A 180 -3.32 18.63 -6.38
C SER A 180 -3.12 17.93 -5.03
N ALA A 181 -3.65 16.73 -4.86
CA ALA A 181 -3.43 15.91 -3.67
C ALA A 181 -3.53 14.42 -3.99
N ILE A 182 -2.86 13.59 -3.19
CA ILE A 182 -2.92 12.13 -3.27
C ILE A 182 -3.14 11.55 -1.88
N GLU A 183 -3.98 10.52 -1.82
CA GLU A 183 -4.08 9.63 -0.67
C GLU A 183 -3.89 8.17 -1.12
N VAL A 184 -3.26 7.37 -0.27
CA VAL A 184 -3.17 5.92 -0.44
C VAL A 184 -3.62 5.23 0.84
N TRP A 185 -4.59 4.32 0.69
CA TRP A 185 -5.21 3.59 1.79
C TRP A 185 -5.03 2.10 1.59
N ARG A 186 -4.44 1.40 2.56
CA ARG A 186 -4.50 -0.07 2.61
C ARG A 186 -5.94 -0.49 2.91
N VAL A 187 -6.42 -1.54 2.27
CA VAL A 187 -7.72 -2.14 2.56
C VAL A 187 -7.57 -3.59 2.98
N GLY A 188 -8.18 -3.93 4.11
CA GLY A 188 -7.97 -5.20 4.80
C GLY A 188 -6.67 -5.23 5.61
N GLU A 189 -6.37 -6.42 6.11
CA GLU A 189 -5.21 -6.68 6.96
C GLU A 189 -3.91 -6.61 6.15
N LYS A 190 -2.84 -6.14 6.79
CA LYS A 190 -1.50 -6.17 6.20
C LYS A 190 -1.11 -7.62 5.93
N PRO A 191 -0.63 -7.97 4.73
CA PRO A 191 -0.08 -9.30 4.49
C PRO A 191 1.05 -9.58 5.50
N HIS A 192 0.96 -10.66 6.25
CA HIS A 192 2.05 -11.11 7.11
C HIS A 192 3.22 -11.49 6.21
N SER A 193 4.27 -10.68 6.17
CA SER A 193 5.53 -11.10 5.58
C SER A 193 6.09 -12.22 6.44
N SER A 194 6.31 -13.39 5.86
CA SER A 194 7.12 -14.47 6.44
C SER A 194 8.59 -14.08 6.68
N ILE A 195 8.95 -12.80 6.48
CA ILE A 195 10.30 -12.21 6.54
C ILE A 195 10.43 -11.22 7.74
N GLU A 196 9.36 -10.97 8.52
CA GLU A 196 9.46 -10.21 9.79
C GLU A 196 10.09 -11.03 10.95
N ASN A 197 10.85 -12.08 10.62
CA ASN A 197 11.77 -12.77 11.54
C ASN A 197 13.24 -12.38 11.29
N GLU A 198 13.51 -11.20 10.72
CA GLU A 198 14.81 -10.57 10.93
C GLU A 198 14.72 -9.80 12.25
N PRO A 199 15.37 -10.28 13.32
CA PRO A 199 15.40 -9.54 14.56
C PRO A 199 16.06 -8.20 14.27
N THR A 200 15.39 -7.12 14.64
CA THR A 200 16.05 -5.83 14.86
C THR A 200 17.38 -6.10 15.57
N ARG A 201 18.45 -5.45 15.10
CA ARG A 201 19.88 -5.62 15.45
C ARG A 201 20.24 -5.44 16.95
N ASN A 202 19.27 -5.57 17.85
CA ASN A 202 19.41 -5.51 19.30
C ASN A 202 18.92 -6.76 20.05
N GLU A 203 18.55 -7.84 19.36
CA GLU A 203 18.37 -9.12 20.04
C GLU A 203 19.72 -9.84 20.20
N LYS A 204 20.19 -9.90 21.44
CA LYS A 204 21.33 -10.73 21.87
C LYS A 204 21.19 -12.13 21.26
N SER A 205 22.29 -12.60 20.67
CA SER A 205 22.37 -13.86 19.91
C SER A 205 21.71 -15.01 20.67
N ILE A 206 21.07 -15.94 19.97
CA ILE A 206 20.37 -17.12 20.53
C ILE A 206 21.29 -17.90 21.49
N ILE A 207 22.60 -17.84 21.28
CA ILE A 207 23.66 -18.42 22.13
C ILE A 207 23.70 -17.85 23.56
N ASP A 208 23.23 -16.62 23.77
CA ASP A 208 23.19 -15.97 25.08
C ASP A 208 21.89 -16.28 25.85
N LYS A 209 20.84 -16.75 25.16
CA LYS A 209 19.53 -17.08 25.77
C LYS A 209 19.44 -18.54 26.27
N ASP A 210 20.23 -19.45 25.71
CA ASP A 210 20.18 -20.87 26.06
C ASP A 210 21.55 -21.43 26.55
N PRO A 211 21.71 -21.67 27.87
CA PRO A 211 22.93 -22.25 28.43
C PRO A 211 23.19 -23.70 27.98
N GLN A 212 22.16 -24.44 27.56
CA GLN A 212 22.33 -25.80 27.04
C GLN A 212 22.93 -25.79 25.63
N ALA A 213 22.50 -24.87 24.77
CA ALA A 213 23.08 -24.67 23.44
C ALA A 213 24.56 -24.27 23.52
N ARG A 214 24.92 -23.44 24.51
CA ARG A 214 26.33 -23.05 24.76
C ARG A 214 27.20 -24.26 25.14
N ALA A 215 26.72 -25.09 26.06
CA ALA A 215 27.43 -26.31 26.47
C ALA A 215 27.60 -27.30 25.30
N LEU A 216 26.57 -27.46 24.47
CA LEU A 216 26.63 -28.35 23.29
C LEU A 216 27.67 -27.87 22.26
N LEU A 217 27.79 -26.56 22.05
CA LEU A 217 28.78 -25.98 21.15
C LEU A 217 30.21 -26.21 21.64
N GLU A 218 30.48 -25.99 22.93
CA GLU A 218 31.79 -26.23 23.55
C GLU A 218 32.20 -27.71 23.45
N ILE A 219 31.25 -28.64 23.67
CA ILE A 219 31.49 -30.08 23.54
C ILE A 219 31.78 -30.48 22.08
N SER A 220 31.23 -29.76 21.09
CA SER A 220 31.43 -30.03 19.67
C SER A 220 32.78 -29.58 19.09
N GLY A 221 33.65 -28.96 19.91
CA GLY A 221 34.97 -28.49 19.49
C GLY A 221 34.95 -27.26 18.58
N ARG A 222 33.80 -26.56 18.45
CA ARG A 222 33.68 -25.32 17.68
C ARG A 222 33.91 -24.12 18.60
N THR A 223 35.03 -23.43 18.42
CA THR A 223 35.36 -22.20 19.17
C THR A 223 34.56 -21.00 18.66
N MET A 224 33.95 -20.24 19.57
CA MET A 224 33.24 -18.99 19.25
C MET A 224 34.25 -17.90 18.89
N HIS A 225 34.24 -17.44 17.63
CA HIS A 225 35.15 -16.37 17.15
C HIS A 225 34.59 -14.94 17.31
N SER A 226 33.49 -14.74 18.05
CA SER A 226 32.84 -13.42 18.16
C SER A 226 33.24 -12.60 19.40
N GLU A 227 34.18 -13.05 20.23
CA GLU A 227 34.59 -12.29 21.42
C GLU A 227 35.28 -10.95 21.12
N ALA A 228 35.87 -10.76 19.93
CA ALA A 228 36.63 -9.55 19.61
C ALA A 228 35.78 -8.29 19.33
N TYR A 229 34.45 -8.40 19.24
CA TYR A 229 33.53 -7.29 18.94
C TYR A 229 32.42 -7.10 19.98
N ARG A 230 32.61 -7.58 21.21
CA ARG A 230 31.69 -7.29 22.32
C ARG A 230 32.09 -5.97 22.96
N GLU A 231 31.19 -4.97 22.91
CA GLU A 231 31.35 -3.76 23.74
C GLU A 231 31.36 -4.16 25.23
N PRO A 232 32.29 -3.61 26.04
CA PRO A 232 32.33 -3.91 27.46
C PRO A 232 31.06 -3.43 28.14
N ALA A 233 30.45 -4.31 28.94
CA ALA A 233 29.28 -3.99 29.73
C ALA A 233 29.57 -2.77 30.63
N ALA A 234 28.67 -1.78 30.60
CA ALA A 234 28.71 -0.66 31.53
C ALA A 234 28.66 -1.19 32.97
N LEU A 235 29.73 -0.97 33.73
CA LEU A 235 29.79 -1.25 35.16
C LEU A 235 28.82 -0.27 35.84
N LEU A 236 27.75 -0.82 36.42
CA LEU A 236 26.95 -0.12 37.42
C LEU A 236 27.79 -0.09 38.70
N GLU A 237 28.41 1.06 38.98
CA GLU A 237 28.94 1.36 40.31
C GLU A 237 27.75 1.49 41.28
N SER A 238 27.77 0.63 42.30
CA SER A 238 26.88 0.64 43.47
C SER A 238 27.32 1.68 44.50
#